data_AF-A0A8T4WI11-F1
#
_entry.id   AF-A0A8T4WI11-F1
#
_cell.length_a   1.000
_cell.length_b   1.000
_cell.length_c   1.000
_cell.angle_alpha   90.00
_cell.angle_beta   90.00
_cell.angle_gamma   90.00
#
_symmetry.space_group_name_H-M   'P 1'
#
loop_
_entity.id
_entity.type
_entity.pdbx_description
1 polymer ?
#
loop_
_entity_poly.entity_id
_entity_poly.type
_entity_poly.pdbx_seq_one_letter_code
_entity_poly.pdbx_strand_id
1 'polypeptide(L)'
;MGFVWSVDHISPGQAKSFIVKYGLPVTAIQPPTNSSYGILFLVLAGFSGAALVLIIQKIPDVIRSLQPQVYTFDGSSRNEERILRLIARKGGTCPQKVIYEELDFSQSMVRMLLNGLEDQGIVRRFKDGRENVVHLIERE
;
A
#
# COMPACT_ATOMS: atom_id res chain seq x y z
N MET A 1 51.24 6.14 -37.61
CA MET A 1 52.72 6.20 -37.51
C MET A 1 53.20 4.85 -37.02
N GLY A 2 53.86 4.07 -37.87
CA GLY A 2 54.46 2.79 -37.48
C GLY A 2 55.92 2.99 -37.09
N PHE A 3 56.39 2.27 -36.08
CA PHE A 3 57.81 2.26 -35.72
C PHE A 3 58.52 1.24 -36.63
N VAL A 4 59.50 1.70 -37.41
CA VAL A 4 60.37 0.85 -38.21
C VAL A 4 61.71 0.72 -37.49
N TRP A 5 62.11 -0.51 -37.19
CA TRP A 5 63.37 -0.80 -36.51
C TRP A 5 64.31 -1.46 -37.50
N SER A 6 65.52 -0.91 -37.69
CA SER A 6 66.58 -1.52 -38.50
C SER A 6 67.70 -2.02 -37.60
N VAL A 7 68.28 -3.17 -37.95
CA VAL A 7 69.48 -3.72 -37.32
C VAL A 7 70.48 -4.00 -38.42
N ASP A 8 71.55 -3.20 -38.48
CA ASP A 8 72.44 -3.22 -39.65
C ASP A 8 73.43 -4.40 -39.63
N HIS A 9 73.73 -4.99 -38.46
CA HIS A 9 74.57 -6.21 -38.37
C HIS A 9 74.40 -6.97 -37.02
N ILE A 10 74.43 -8.31 -37.07
CA ILE A 10 74.48 -9.21 -35.90
C ILE A 10 75.55 -10.27 -36.16
N SER A 11 76.49 -10.44 -35.21
CA SER A 11 77.52 -11.48 -35.27
C SER A 11 77.05 -12.80 -34.64
N PRO A 12 77.59 -13.97 -35.07
CA PRO A 12 77.22 -15.27 -34.51
C PRO A 12 77.49 -15.33 -33.00
N GLY A 13 76.47 -15.69 -32.21
CA GLY A 13 76.55 -15.77 -30.75
C GLY A 13 75.99 -14.56 -29.99
N GLN A 14 75.53 -13.50 -30.68
CA GLN A 14 74.85 -12.36 -30.05
C GLN A 14 73.33 -12.43 -30.20
N ALA A 15 72.63 -12.15 -29.10
CA ALA A 15 71.18 -11.91 -29.08
C ALA A 15 70.92 -10.44 -28.75
N LYS A 16 70.07 -9.77 -29.55
CA LYS A 16 69.64 -8.39 -29.30
C LYS A 16 68.13 -8.39 -29.05
N SER A 17 67.72 -7.98 -27.86
CA SER A 17 66.32 -7.87 -27.49
C SER A 17 65.87 -6.41 -27.53
N PHE A 18 64.66 -6.20 -28.03
CA PHE A 18 63.98 -4.90 -28.00
C PHE A 18 62.81 -5.00 -27.03
N ILE A 19 62.81 -4.14 -26.01
CA ILE A 19 61.70 -4.06 -25.06
C ILE A 19 60.89 -2.82 -25.40
N VAL A 20 59.72 -3.03 -26.00
CA VAL A 20 58.79 -1.95 -26.31
C VAL A 20 57.91 -1.73 -25.08
N LYS A 21 58.15 -0.63 -24.36
CA LYS A 21 57.26 -0.17 -23.28
C LYS A 21 56.22 0.78 -23.87
N TYR A 22 54.97 0.36 -23.96
CA TYR A 22 53.88 1.25 -24.28
C TYR A 22 53.40 1.94 -22.99
N GLY A 23 53.42 3.27 -22.97
CA GLY A 23 52.78 4.05 -21.91
C GLY A 23 51.37 4.40 -22.36
N LEU A 24 50.35 4.06 -21.57
CA LEU A 24 49.02 4.63 -21.76
C LEU A 24 49.11 6.14 -21.45
N PRO A 25 48.51 7.02 -22.27
CA PRO A 25 48.51 8.45 -21.96
C PRO A 25 47.81 8.65 -20.61
N VAL A 26 48.46 9.37 -19.69
CA VAL A 26 47.99 9.59 -18.31
C VAL A 26 46.59 10.22 -18.28
N THR A 27 46.16 10.88 -19.36
CA THR A 27 44.81 11.40 -19.57
C THR A 27 43.71 10.34 -19.63
N ALA A 28 44.02 9.07 -19.95
CA ALA A 28 43.05 7.98 -19.93
C ALA A 28 42.77 7.43 -18.51
N ILE A 29 43.60 7.80 -17.52
CA ILE A 29 43.56 7.26 -16.15
C ILE A 29 42.91 8.25 -15.18
N GLN A 30 42.51 9.44 -15.64
CA GLN A 30 41.78 10.36 -14.78
C GLN A 30 40.31 9.91 -14.68
N PRO A 31 39.82 9.46 -13.49
CA PRO A 31 38.39 9.35 -13.28
C PRO A 31 37.80 10.75 -13.49
N PRO A 32 36.59 10.88 -14.10
CA PRO A 32 35.97 12.17 -14.29
C PRO A 32 35.81 12.85 -12.92
N THR A 33 36.64 13.85 -12.66
CA THR A 33 36.61 14.70 -11.46
C THR A 33 35.46 15.70 -11.57
N ASN A 34 34.26 15.21 -11.89
CA ASN A 34 33.04 16.02 -11.88
C ASN A 34 32.57 16.19 -10.42
N SER A 35 33.35 16.98 -9.69
CA SER A 35 33.10 17.40 -8.30
C SER A 35 31.79 18.19 -8.13
N SER A 36 31.16 18.61 -9.23
CA SER A 36 29.89 19.34 -9.26
C SER A 36 28.68 18.50 -8.85
N TYR A 37 28.68 17.18 -9.09
CA TYR A 37 27.52 16.34 -8.77
C TYR A 37 27.49 15.90 -7.30
N GLY A 38 28.60 16.00 -6.56
CA GLY A 38 28.67 15.56 -5.16
C GLY A 38 27.70 16.32 -4.25
N ILE A 39 27.58 17.64 -4.44
CA ILE A 39 26.64 18.47 -3.67
C ILE A 39 25.19 18.12 -4.02
N LEU A 40 24.92 17.83 -5.30
CA LEU A 40 23.59 17.46 -5.78
C LEU A 40 23.15 16.12 -5.19
N PHE A 41 24.05 15.13 -5.09
CA PHE A 41 23.79 13.86 -4.40
C PHE A 41 23.52 14.04 -2.90
N LEU A 42 24.24 14.93 -2.21
CA LEU A 42 24.00 15.19 -0.79
C LEU A 42 22.64 15.84 -0.54
N VAL A 43 22.23 16.76 -1.40
CA VAL A 43 20.90 17.38 -1.33
C VAL A 43 19.81 16.34 -1.62
N LEU A 44 19.98 15.54 -2.69
CA LEU A 44 19.00 14.50 -3.03
C LEU A 44 18.87 13.45 -1.91
N ALA A 45 19.98 13.04 -1.32
CA ALA A 45 19.99 12.11 -0.19
C ALA A 45 19.31 12.71 1.05
N GLY A 46 19.56 13.98 1.37
CA GLY A 46 18.89 14.69 2.47
C GLY A 46 17.37 14.80 2.27
N PHE A 47 16.91 15.12 1.06
CA PHE A 47 15.49 15.18 0.74
C PHE A 47 14.82 13.79 0.76
N SER A 48 15.54 12.74 0.36
CA SER A 48 15.02 11.37 0.40
C SER A 48 14.71 10.91 1.84
N GLY A 49 15.54 11.29 2.82
CA GLY A 49 15.32 10.98 4.23
C GLY A 49 14.04 11.63 4.80
N ALA A 50 13.82 12.92 4.52
CA ALA A 50 12.63 13.63 4.97
C ALA A 50 11.35 13.07 4.33
N ALA A 51 11.40 12.74 3.03
CA ALA A 51 10.29 12.10 2.34
C ALA A 51 9.95 10.72 2.94
N LEU A 52 10.96 9.91 3.27
CA LEU A 52 10.76 8.60 3.89
C LEU A 52 10.06 8.71 5.26
N VAL A 53 10.47 9.69 6.09
CA VAL A 53 9.86 9.94 7.41
C VAL A 53 8.39 10.35 7.28
N LEU A 54 8.07 11.24 6.34
CA LEU A 54 6.69 11.67 6.11
C LEU A 54 5.82 10.53 5.58
N ILE A 55 6.35 9.66 4.71
CA ILE A 55 5.65 8.49 4.21
C ILE A 55 5.36 7.52 5.35
N ILE A 56 6.35 7.19 6.20
CA ILE A 56 6.16 6.29 7.35
C ILE A 56 5.10 6.82 8.32
N GLN A 57 5.06 8.13 8.59
CA GLN A 57 4.07 8.71 9.51
C GLN A 57 2.66 8.79 8.92
N LYS A 58 2.51 8.95 7.60
CA LYS A 58 1.18 9.03 6.94
C LYS A 58 0.54 7.67 6.68
N ILE A 59 1.33 6.60 6.61
CA ILE A 59 0.84 5.23 6.40
C ILE A 59 -0.23 4.80 7.41
N PRO A 60 -0.08 4.98 8.75
CA PRO A 60 -1.10 4.52 9.70
C PRO A 60 -2.45 5.22 9.57
N ASP A 61 -2.48 6.53 9.26
CA ASP A 61 -3.73 7.27 9.11
C ASP A 61 -4.45 6.94 7.80
N VAL A 62 -3.69 6.76 6.71
CA VAL A 62 -4.25 6.33 5.43
C VAL A 62 -4.75 4.89 5.51
N ILE A 63 -4.01 3.99 6.18
CA ILE A 63 -4.46 2.61 6.41
C ILE A 63 -5.70 2.58 7.32
N ARG A 64 -5.79 3.43 8.35
CA ARG A 64 -7.00 3.56 9.18
C ARG A 64 -8.23 4.00 8.38
N SER A 65 -8.05 4.84 7.35
CA SER A 65 -9.14 5.25 6.46
C SER A 65 -9.59 4.16 5.49
N LEU A 66 -8.73 3.17 5.22
CA LEU A 66 -8.98 2.07 4.28
C LEU A 66 -9.29 0.74 4.98
N GLN A 67 -9.11 0.63 6.29
CA GLN A 67 -9.66 -0.49 7.04
C GLN A 67 -11.17 -0.27 7.16
N PRO A 68 -12.03 -1.05 6.46
CA PRO A 68 -13.41 -1.14 6.89
C PRO A 68 -13.38 -1.56 8.36
N GLN A 69 -14.27 -0.99 9.18
CA GLN A 69 -14.45 -1.48 10.55
C GLN A 69 -14.83 -2.95 10.45
N VAL A 70 -13.84 -3.84 10.53
CA VAL A 70 -14.07 -5.27 10.73
C VAL A 70 -14.46 -5.38 12.19
N TYR A 71 -15.74 -5.10 12.45
CA TYR A 71 -16.39 -5.41 13.70
C TYR A 71 -16.59 -6.93 13.73
N THR A 72 -15.51 -7.68 13.98
CA THR A 72 -15.64 -9.07 14.38
C THR A 72 -16.16 -9.08 15.81
N PHE A 73 -17.48 -8.98 15.96
CA PHE A 73 -18.16 -9.45 17.15
C PHE A 73 -18.60 -10.87 16.87
N ASP A 74 -17.90 -11.82 17.47
CA ASP A 74 -18.17 -13.27 17.42
C ASP A 74 -19.58 -13.65 17.94
N GLY A 75 -20.36 -12.67 18.43
CA GLY A 75 -21.78 -12.79 18.75
C GLY A 75 -22.74 -12.05 17.80
N SER A 76 -22.25 -11.49 16.68
CA SER A 76 -23.08 -10.68 15.77
C SER A 76 -24.12 -11.55 15.11
N SER A 77 -23.75 -12.76 14.70
CA SER A 77 -24.67 -13.73 14.11
C SER A 77 -25.88 -14.03 15.01
N ARG A 78 -25.69 -14.19 16.32
CA ARG A 78 -26.78 -14.45 17.27
C ARG A 78 -27.69 -13.24 17.46
N ASN A 79 -27.11 -12.03 17.48
CA ASN A 79 -27.88 -10.79 17.66
C ASN A 79 -28.59 -10.38 16.36
N GLU A 80 -27.95 -10.58 15.21
CA GLU A 80 -28.53 -10.47 13.87
C GLU A 80 -29.70 -11.44 13.71
N GLU A 81 -29.53 -12.71 14.10
CA GLU A 81 -30.60 -13.70 14.03
C GLU A 81 -31.78 -13.33 14.94
N ARG A 82 -31.53 -12.68 16.09
CA ARG A 82 -32.59 -12.14 16.96
C ARG A 82 -33.36 -11.01 16.26
N ILE A 83 -32.67 -10.11 15.58
CA ILE A 83 -33.29 -9.04 14.78
C ILE A 83 -34.11 -9.62 13.63
N LEU A 84 -33.55 -10.57 12.88
CA LEU A 84 -34.23 -11.23 11.76
C LEU A 84 -35.48 -11.98 12.24
N ARG A 85 -35.39 -12.72 13.34
CA ARG A 85 -36.54 -13.40 13.95
C ARG A 85 -37.62 -12.42 14.39
N LEU A 86 -37.24 -11.27 14.94
CA LEU A 86 -38.18 -10.22 15.33
C LEU A 86 -38.91 -9.65 14.10
N ILE A 87 -38.17 -9.31 13.04
CA ILE A 87 -38.74 -8.76 11.81
C ILE A 87 -39.64 -9.79 11.13
N ALA A 88 -39.21 -11.06 11.04
CA ALA A 88 -40.01 -12.15 10.49
C ALA A 88 -41.31 -12.36 11.29
N ARG A 89 -41.24 -12.35 12.62
CA ARG A 89 -42.43 -12.46 13.48
C ARG A 89 -43.43 -11.31 13.28
N LYS A 90 -42.95 -10.13 12.90
CA LYS A 90 -43.77 -8.93 12.63
C LYS A 90 -44.31 -8.87 11.19
N GLY A 91 -44.12 -9.92 10.39
CA GLY A 91 -44.60 -9.99 9.01
C GLY A 91 -43.62 -9.43 7.98
N GLY A 92 -42.32 -9.45 8.27
CA GLY A 92 -41.28 -9.02 7.33
C GLY A 92 -40.96 -7.52 7.37
N THR A 93 -41.76 -6.74 8.09
CA THR A 93 -41.62 -5.29 8.21
C THR A 93 -41.68 -4.87 9.67
N CYS A 94 -40.74 -4.03 10.11
CA CYS A 94 -40.73 -3.53 11.49
C CYS A 94 -40.14 -2.11 11.57
N PRO A 95 -40.73 -1.17 12.34
CA PRO A 95 -40.10 0.11 12.63
C PRO A 95 -38.81 -0.12 13.43
N GLN A 96 -37.75 0.62 13.10
CA GLN A 96 -36.47 0.53 13.81
C GLN A 96 -36.65 0.83 15.32
N LYS A 97 -37.62 1.70 15.66
CA LYS A 97 -37.97 2.03 17.05
C LYS A 97 -38.33 0.80 17.87
N VAL A 98 -39.15 -0.07 17.30
CA VAL A 98 -39.64 -1.31 17.93
C VAL A 98 -38.49 -2.30 18.15
N ILE A 99 -37.49 -2.30 17.26
CA ILE A 99 -36.30 -3.14 17.41
C ILE A 99 -35.49 -2.75 18.65
N TYR A 100 -35.33 -1.45 18.93
CA TYR A 100 -34.64 -1.00 20.15
C TYR A 100 -35.43 -1.39 21.41
N GLU A 101 -36.75 -1.23 21.38
CA GLU A 101 -37.63 -1.47 22.53
C GLU A 101 -37.79 -2.96 22.85
N GLU A 102 -37.96 -3.83 21.85
CA GLU A 102 -38.21 -5.26 22.08
C GLU A 102 -36.94 -6.08 22.36
N LEU A 103 -35.77 -5.66 21.85
CA LEU A 103 -34.51 -6.39 22.04
C LEU A 103 -33.63 -5.81 23.15
N ASP A 104 -34.01 -4.68 23.75
CA ASP A 104 -33.22 -3.93 24.75
C ASP A 104 -31.79 -3.64 24.27
N PHE A 105 -31.66 -3.36 22.97
CA PHE A 105 -30.38 -3.04 22.34
C PHE A 105 -30.18 -1.54 22.25
N SER A 106 -28.93 -1.09 22.45
CA SER A 106 -28.58 0.32 22.28
C SER A 106 -28.77 0.76 20.82
N GLN A 107 -29.07 2.05 20.62
CA GLN A 107 -29.30 2.59 19.28
C GLN A 107 -28.10 2.40 18.34
N SER A 108 -26.89 2.52 18.88
CA SER A 108 -25.65 2.30 18.14
C SER A 108 -25.49 0.84 17.71
N MET A 109 -25.78 -0.10 18.61
CA MET A 109 -25.69 -1.54 18.32
C MET A 109 -26.67 -1.95 17.23
N VAL A 110 -27.93 -1.55 17.32
CA VAL A 110 -28.93 -1.87 16.28
C VAL A 110 -28.56 -1.23 14.94
N ARG A 111 -28.09 0.02 14.92
CA ARG A 111 -27.62 0.65 13.67
C ARG A 111 -26.50 -0.13 13.01
N MET A 112 -25.53 -0.57 13.80
CA MET A 112 -24.39 -1.34 13.34
C MET A 112 -24.81 -2.73 12.81
N LEU A 113 -25.68 -3.44 13.55
CA LEU A 113 -26.21 -4.75 13.11
C LEU A 113 -27.07 -4.62 11.83
N LEU A 114 -27.90 -3.58 11.73
CA LEU A 114 -28.69 -3.32 10.53
C LEU A 114 -27.83 -2.94 9.32
N ASN A 115 -26.73 -2.22 9.52
CA ASN A 115 -25.77 -1.96 8.44
C ASN A 115 -25.16 -3.27 7.94
N GLY A 116 -24.74 -4.17 8.83
CA GLY A 116 -24.23 -5.49 8.44
C GLY A 116 -25.25 -6.32 7.66
N LEU A 117 -26.52 -6.34 8.11
CA LEU A 117 -27.62 -7.03 7.42
C LEU A 117 -27.98 -6.41 6.06
N GLU A 118 -27.82 -5.09 5.92
CA GLU A 118 -28.03 -4.36 4.66
C GLU A 118 -26.88 -4.60 3.68
N ASP A 119 -25.64 -4.62 4.15
CA ASP A 119 -24.45 -4.97 3.35
C ASP A 119 -24.52 -6.42 2.83
N GLN A 120 -25.13 -7.33 3.60
CA GLN A 120 -25.40 -8.71 3.19
C GLN A 120 -26.62 -8.84 2.26
N GLY A 121 -27.38 -7.76 2.03
CA GLY A 121 -28.57 -7.77 1.19
C GLY A 121 -29.75 -8.58 1.77
N ILE A 122 -29.79 -8.79 3.09
CA ILE A 122 -30.89 -9.52 3.77
C ILE A 122 -32.01 -8.56 4.15
N VAL A 123 -31.67 -7.30 4.41
CA VAL A 123 -32.59 -6.30 4.95
C VAL A 123 -32.43 -4.98 4.19
N ARG A 124 -33.53 -4.25 3.98
CA ARG A 124 -33.53 -2.89 3.42
C ARG A 124 -34.16 -1.90 4.37
N ARG A 125 -33.55 -0.72 4.48
CA ARG A 125 -34.13 0.40 5.24
C ARG A 125 -34.75 1.41 4.28
N PHE A 126 -35.91 1.93 4.66
CA PHE A 126 -36.54 3.05 3.98
C PHE A 126 -37.21 3.93 5.03
N LYS A 127 -37.39 5.18 4.66
CA LYS A 127 -37.99 6.18 5.52
C LYS A 127 -39.48 6.24 5.19
N ASP A 128 -40.31 5.90 6.17
CA ASP A 128 -41.76 6.06 6.07
C ASP A 128 -42.21 7.21 6.98
N GLY A 129 -42.48 8.35 6.36
CA GLY A 129 -42.79 9.60 7.06
C GLY A 129 -41.68 10.06 8.02
N ARG A 130 -41.91 9.92 9.33
CA ARG A 130 -40.99 10.32 10.41
C ARG A 130 -40.23 9.16 11.04
N GLU A 131 -40.47 7.93 10.59
CA GLU A 131 -39.87 6.73 11.16
C GLU A 131 -38.99 6.02 10.13
N ASN A 132 -37.92 5.38 10.61
CA ASN A 132 -37.12 4.48 9.79
C ASN A 132 -37.68 3.08 9.94
N VAL A 133 -38.08 2.48 8.83
CA VAL A 133 -38.67 1.15 8.80
C VAL A 133 -37.70 0.20 8.11
N VAL A 134 -37.68 -1.03 8.62
CA VAL A 134 -36.77 -2.10 8.24
C VAL A 134 -37.59 -3.21 7.60
N HIS A 135 -37.28 -3.56 6.35
CA HIS A 135 -37.93 -4.67 5.62
C HIS A 135 -36.95 -5.80 5.39
N LEU A 136 -37.42 -7.03 5.59
CA LEU A 136 -36.73 -8.24 5.17
C LEU A 136 -36.85 -8.38 3.64
N ILE A 137 -35.73 -8.63 2.98
CA ILE A 137 -35.69 -8.98 1.56
C ILE A 137 -35.78 -10.50 1.50
N GLU A 138 -36.96 -11.02 1.17
CA GLU A 138 -37.12 -12.45 0.91
C GLU A 138 -36.34 -12.79 -0.36
N ARG A 139 -35.38 -13.71 -0.26
CA ARG A 139 -34.63 -14.21 -1.40
C ARG A 139 -35.51 -15.22 -2.12
N GLU A 140 -36.12 -14.83 -3.23
CA GLU A 140 -36.74 -15.76 -4.20
C GLU A 140 -35.73 -16.79 -4.73
#